data_AF-A0A1U2AAY5-F1
#
_entry.id   AF-A0A1U2AAY5-F1
#
_cell.length_a   1.000
_cell.length_b   1.000
_cell.length_c   1.000
_cell.angle_alpha   90.00
_cell.angle_beta   90.00
_cell.angle_gamma   90.00
#
_symmetry.space_group_name_H-M   'P 1'
#
loop_
_entity.id
_entity.type
_entity.pdbx_description
1 polymer ?
#
loop_
_entity_poly.entity_id
_entity_poly.type
_entity_poly.pdbx_seq_one_letter_code
_entity_poly.pdbx_strand_id
1 'polypeptide(L)' 'MSKAKPVPGTVEAFPRKDNDGFAWKWTSPKGNEHFNYGPYPTKAAAAAAGRKFARNFTAKPTHTPPEPEDE' A
#
# COMPACT_ATOMS: atom_id res chain seq x y z
N MET A 1 -18.79 -17.31 2.02
CA MET A 1 -17.43 -16.93 1.60
C MET A 1 -17.41 -15.44 1.25
N SER A 2 -17.04 -14.56 2.19
CA SER A 2 -16.98 -13.12 1.91
C SER A 2 -15.83 -12.83 0.93
N LYS A 3 -16.15 -12.26 -0.24
CA LYS A 3 -15.13 -11.87 -1.24
C LYS A 3 -14.09 -10.97 -0.55
N ALA A 4 -12.82 -11.35 -0.64
CA ALA A 4 -11.74 -10.50 -0.14
C ALA A 4 -11.86 -9.13 -0.81
N LYS A 5 -11.84 -8.04 -0.01
CA LYS A 5 -11.90 -6.68 -0.54
C LYS A 5 -10.76 -6.49 -1.56
N PRO A 6 -11.06 -5.96 -2.76
CA PRO A 6 -10.05 -5.74 -3.78
C PRO A 6 -8.93 -4.86 -3.21
N VAL A 7 -7.70 -5.11 -3.66
CA VAL A 7 -6.55 -4.29 -3.32
C VAL A 7 -6.55 -3.11 -4.30
N PRO A 8 -6.64 -1.86 -3.83
CA PRO A 8 -6.58 -0.72 -4.73
C PRO A 8 -5.16 -0.57 -5.28
N GLY A 9 -5.01 -0.51 -6.61
CA GLY A 9 -3.71 -0.46 -7.27
C GLY A 9 -2.98 -1.82 -7.32
N THR A 10 -1.70 -1.79 -7.67
CA THR A 10 -0.88 -3.00 -7.88
C THR A 10 0.20 -3.08 -6.82
N VAL A 11 0.33 -4.24 -6.17
CA VAL A 11 1.42 -4.52 -5.20
C VAL A 11 2.35 -5.55 -5.81
N GLU A 12 3.63 -5.22 -5.89
CA GLU A 12 4.70 -6.10 -6.32
C GLU A 12 5.64 -6.35 -5.14
N ALA A 13 5.98 -7.61 -4.88
CA ALA A 13 6.97 -7.98 -3.89
C ALA A 13 8.21 -8.54 -4.60
N PHE A 14 9.40 -8.08 -4.20
CA PHE A 14 10.66 -8.41 -4.84
C PHE A 14 11.74 -8.72 -3.79
N PRO A 15 12.71 -9.58 -4.10
CA PRO A 15 13.86 -9.81 -3.21
C PRO A 15 14.70 -8.54 -3.11
N ARG A 16 15.23 -8.27 -1.92
CA ARG A 16 16.16 -7.15 -1.70
C ARG A 16 17.55 -7.48 -2.27
N LYS A 17 18.31 -6.44 -2.65
CA LYS A 17 19.66 -6.58 -3.24
C LYS A 17 20.69 -7.13 -2.26
N ASP A 18 20.49 -6.91 -0.97
CA ASP A 18 21.32 -7.46 0.11
C ASP A 18 21.03 -8.93 0.40
N ASN A 19 20.10 -9.56 -0.34
CA ASN A 19 19.62 -10.93 -0.15
C ASN A 19 19.02 -11.22 1.24
N ASP A 20 18.83 -10.19 2.07
CA ASP A 20 18.29 -10.32 3.42
C ASP A 20 16.80 -9.98 3.45
N GLY A 21 16.04 -10.80 2.71
CA GLY A 21 14.59 -10.75 2.67
C GLY A 21 14.00 -10.03 1.46
N PHE A 22 12.79 -9.51 1.64
CA PHE A 22 11.92 -9.03 0.58
C PHE A 22 11.50 -7.58 0.84
N ALA A 23 11.19 -6.87 -0.22
CA ALA A 23 10.62 -5.54 -0.22
C ALA A 23 9.32 -5.56 -1.03
N TRP A 24 8.56 -4.48 -0.94
CA TRP A 24 7.39 -4.29 -1.81
C TRP A 24 7.35 -2.90 -2.42
N LYS A 25 6.76 -2.84 -3.62
CA LYS A 25 6.35 -1.63 -4.33
C LYS A 25 4.84 -1.66 -4.46
N TRP A 26 4.19 -0.54 -4.19
CA TRP A 26 2.79 -0.34 -4.51
C TRP A 26 2.65 0.79 -5.53
N THR A 27 1.95 0.54 -6.61
CA THR A 27 1.54 1.55 -7.60
C THR A 27 0.05 1.81 -7.39
N SER A 28 -0.29 3.04 -6.98
CA SER A 28 -1.66 3.47 -6.77
C SER A 28 -2.45 3.49 -8.09
N PRO A 29 -3.80 3.46 -8.05
CA PRO A 29 -4.62 3.62 -9.26
C PRO A 29 -4.36 4.91 -10.05
N LYS A 30 -3.76 5.92 -9.40
CA LYS A 30 -3.40 7.22 -10.00
C LYS A 30 -1.96 7.26 -10.53
N GLY A 31 -1.22 6.14 -10.48
CA GLY A 31 0.16 6.06 -10.95
C GLY A 31 1.24 6.42 -9.91
N ASN A 32 0.88 6.91 -8.73
CA ASN A 32 1.87 7.18 -7.67
C ASN A 32 2.47 5.88 -7.14
N GLU A 33 3.80 5.84 -7.00
CA GLU A 33 4.53 4.68 -6.49
C GLU A 33 5.00 4.88 -5.05
N HIS A 34 4.90 3.82 -4.24
CA HIS A 34 5.42 3.77 -2.88
C HIS A 34 6.27 2.52 -2.70
N PHE A 35 7.44 2.68 -2.08
CA PHE A 35 8.40 1.62 -1.86
C PHE A 35 8.64 1.41 -0.37
N ASN A 36 8.81 0.15 0.05
CA ASN A 36 9.18 -0.18 1.42
C ASN A 36 10.15 -1.35 1.46
N TYR A 37 11.31 -1.11 2.08
CA TYR A 37 12.40 -2.06 2.28
C TYR A 37 12.39 -2.65 3.71
N GLY A 38 11.20 -2.91 4.25
CA GLY A 38 11.05 -3.46 5.60
C GLY A 38 11.69 -4.85 5.79
N PRO A 39 11.77 -5.34 7.04
CA PRO A 39 12.34 -6.64 7.37
C PRO A 39 11.34 -7.77 7.06
N TYR A 40 10.99 -7.96 5.79
CA TYR A 40 10.06 -9.01 5.39
C TYR A 40 10.83 -10.30 5.06
N PRO A 41 10.69 -11.38 5.85
CA PRO A 41 11.47 -12.60 5.65
C PRO A 41 11.00 -13.40 4.43
N THR A 42 9.79 -13.15 3.91
CA THR A 42 9.23 -13.88 2.76
C THR A 42 8.54 -12.94 1.78
N LYS A 43 8.50 -13.33 0.50
CA LYS A 43 7.76 -12.63 -0.56
C LYS A 43 6.29 -12.44 -0.19
N ALA A 44 5.69 -13.44 0.45
CA ALA A 44 4.31 -13.40 0.90
C ALA A 44 4.09 -12.35 2.00
N ALA A 45 5.02 -12.23 2.97
CA ALA A 45 4.95 -11.22 4.03
C ALA A 45 5.05 -9.80 3.45
N ALA A 46 5.98 -9.57 2.53
CA ALA A 46 6.12 -8.28 1.84
C ALA A 46 4.84 -7.95 1.04
N ALA A 47 4.29 -8.91 0.28
CA ALA A 47 3.06 -8.70 -0.46
C ALA A 47 1.84 -8.45 0.46
N ALA A 48 1.77 -9.10 1.61
CA ALA A 48 0.71 -8.88 2.59
C ALA A 48 0.80 -7.46 3.21
N ALA A 49 2.02 -7.03 3.55
CA ALA A 49 2.28 -5.69 4.05
C ALA A 49 1.93 -4.60 3.02
N GLY A 50 2.36 -4.77 1.76
CA GLY A 50 2.00 -3.85 0.67
C GLY A 50 0.49 -3.78 0.42
N ARG A 51 -0.22 -4.92 0.46
CA ARG A 51 -1.70 -4.93 0.35
C ARG A 51 -2.39 -4.22 1.52
N LYS A 52 -1.86 -4.36 2.74
CA LYS A 52 -2.36 -3.63 3.92
C LYS A 52 -2.15 -2.13 3.76
N PHE A 53 -0.96 -1.72 3.29
CA PHE A 53 -0.66 -0.32 3.00
C PHE A 53 -1.62 0.25 1.93
N ALA A 54 -1.75 -0.43 0.80
CA ALA A 54 -2.62 -0.02 -0.30
C ALA A 54 -4.04 0.29 0.18
N ARG A 55 -4.65 -0.63 0.94
CA ARG A 55 -6.00 -0.45 1.51
C ARG A 55 -6.06 0.74 2.44
N ASN A 56 -5.11 0.90 3.36
CA ASN A 56 -5.11 2.00 4.33
C ASN A 56 -4.89 3.36 3.67
N PHE A 57 -4.00 3.42 2.68
CA PHE A 57 -3.68 4.66 1.98
C PHE A 57 -4.88 5.18 1.19
N THR A 58 -5.61 4.29 0.51
CA THR A 58 -6.81 4.67 -0.25
C THR A 58 -8.09 4.76 0.59
N ALA A 59 -8.09 4.24 1.81
CA ALA A 59 -9.24 4.33 2.72
C ALA A 59 -9.34 5.67 3.45
N LYS A 60 -8.34 6.57 3.32
CA LYS A 60 -8.48 7.92 3.86
C LYS A 60 -9.66 8.60 3.15
N PRO A 61 -10.67 9.11 3.89
CA PRO A 61 -11.62 10.02 3.30
C PRO A 61 -10.81 11.21 2.77
N THR A 62 -11.06 11.57 1.51
CA THR A 62 -10.70 12.87 0.98
C THR A 62 -11.01 13.89 2.06
N HIS A 63 -10.02 14.69 2.45
CA HIS A 63 -10.17 15.81 3.35
C HIS A 63 -11.50 16.51 3.03
N THR A 64 -12.46 16.45 3.95
CA THR A 64 -13.63 17.34 3.90
C THR A 64 -13.06 18.74 3.71
N PRO A 65 -13.47 19.51 2.70
CA PRO A 65 -13.10 20.92 2.64
C PRO A 65 -13.46 21.52 4.00
N PRO A 66 -12.58 22.32 4.65
CA PRO A 66 -13.05 23.11 5.78
C PRO A 66 -14.28 23.89 5.29
N GLU A 67 -15.39 23.75 5.99
CA GLU A 67 -16.56 24.62 5.83
C GLU A 67 -16.04 26.05 5.77
N PRO A 68 -16.51 26.91 4.84
CA PRO A 68 -16.19 28.32 4.94
C PRO A 68 -16.69 28.80 6.30
N GLU A 69 -15.78 29.26 7.14
CA GLU A 69 -16.15 29.98 8.36
C GLU A 69 -16.82 31.28 7.90
N ASP A 70 -18.15 31.33 8.01
CA ASP A 70 -18.92 32.57 7.95
C ASP A 70 -18.54 33.41 9.18
N GLU A 71 -17.80 34.49 8.97
CA GLU A 71 -17.80 35.67 9.86
C GLU A 71 -17.59 36.97 9.07
#